data_AF-A0A851ER51-F1
#
_entry.id   AF-A0A851ER51-F1
#
_cell.length_a   1.000
_cell.length_b   1.000
_cell.length_c   1.000
_cell.angle_alpha   90.00
_cell.angle_beta   90.00
_cell.angle_gamma   90.00
#
_symmetry.space_group_name_H-M   'P 1'
#
loop_
_entity.id
_entity.type
_entity.pdbx_description
1 polymer ?
#
loop_
_entity_poly.entity_id
_entity_poly.type
_entity_poly.pdbx_seq_one_letter_code
_entity_poly.pdbx_strand_id
1 'polypeptide(L)'
;FFQDHVRAAMTCIRFFTHGAKSYTELGGKQMWLLNLKSNIAADLHNRQSQKATKIIFISMSSFERIFSLSRHINTVDLQMEVTKFLHQCESSGTSQMTDSSLPTLFGNNNMKMDVACKVILEGKNIEEGFGIAFRVLQDFQLEATEVYSKVAKQLVKQQKYSEIRQLLKCVNESGEAAKNDGDNIILSCLNEFKNIPAEDLDNLIQDMDSDENKIQAYMMCNKLRSAYLVSVRQEKARAVQLVQHVRQLAESSGDDVVRAICAQWL
;
A
#
# COMPACT_ATOMS: atom_id res chain seq x y z
N PHE A 1 13.46 1.60 -37.25
CA PHE A 1 14.42 1.57 -36.13
C PHE A 1 13.81 1.93 -34.77
N PHE A 2 13.42 3.18 -34.46
CA PHE A 2 12.83 3.50 -33.13
C PHE A 2 11.56 2.71 -32.80
N GLN A 3 10.71 2.50 -33.80
CA GLN A 3 9.48 1.72 -33.66
C GLN A 3 9.76 0.22 -33.43
N ASP A 4 10.94 -0.27 -33.82
CA ASP A 4 11.30 -1.69 -33.74
C ASP A 4 11.84 -2.06 -32.36
N HIS A 5 12.61 -1.18 -31.72
CA HIS A 5 13.08 -1.39 -30.34
C HIS A 5 11.94 -1.27 -29.31
N VAL A 6 11.02 -0.32 -29.50
CA VAL A 6 9.80 -0.24 -28.68
C VAL A 6 8.90 -1.48 -28.89
N ARG A 7 8.78 -1.97 -30.14
CA ARG A 7 8.04 -3.22 -30.43
C ARG A 7 8.72 -4.45 -29.83
N ALA A 8 10.05 -4.53 -29.90
CA ALA A 8 10.84 -5.59 -29.27
C ALA A 8 10.67 -5.56 -27.74
N ALA A 9 10.72 -4.38 -27.13
CA ALA A 9 10.48 -4.19 -25.70
C ALA A 9 9.08 -4.68 -25.27
N MET A 10 8.03 -4.26 -25.97
CA MET A 10 6.66 -4.72 -25.72
C MET A 10 6.50 -6.23 -25.90
N THR A 11 7.26 -6.82 -26.83
CA THR A 11 7.28 -8.26 -27.08
C THR A 11 7.95 -9.01 -25.92
N CYS A 12 9.07 -8.52 -25.40
CA CYS A 12 9.72 -9.07 -24.20
C CYS A 12 8.80 -9.02 -22.98
N ILE A 13 8.07 -7.92 -22.76
CA ILE A 13 7.09 -7.80 -21.67
C ILE A 13 5.98 -8.84 -21.84
N ARG A 14 5.44 -8.99 -23.06
CA ARG A 14 4.42 -10.00 -23.34
C ARG A 14 4.93 -11.41 -23.07
N PHE A 15 6.12 -11.78 -23.52
CA PHE A 15 6.68 -13.11 -23.26
C PHE A 15 6.96 -13.37 -21.79
N PHE A 16 7.38 -12.34 -21.05
CA PHE A 16 7.54 -12.42 -19.61
C PHE A 16 6.22 -12.76 -18.90
N THR A 17 5.13 -12.05 -19.23
CA THR A 17 3.84 -12.22 -18.56
C THR A 17 2.99 -13.37 -19.12
N HIS A 18 3.24 -13.82 -20.34
CA HIS A 18 2.38 -14.76 -21.04
C HIS A 18 2.30 -16.11 -20.33
N GLY A 19 1.08 -16.49 -19.92
CA GLY A 19 0.78 -17.80 -19.35
C GLY A 19 1.37 -18.06 -17.96
N ALA A 20 1.95 -17.04 -17.30
CA ALA A 20 2.48 -17.19 -15.95
C ALA A 20 1.35 -17.19 -14.91
N LYS A 21 1.32 -18.21 -14.06
CA LYS A 21 0.34 -18.37 -12.97
C LYS A 21 0.93 -18.13 -11.58
N SER A 22 2.25 -18.03 -11.48
CA SER A 22 2.96 -17.80 -10.22
C SER A 22 4.21 -16.95 -10.42
N TYR A 23 4.70 -16.33 -9.35
CA TYR A 23 5.99 -15.62 -9.40
C TYR A 23 7.17 -16.58 -9.58
N THR A 24 6.98 -17.85 -9.24
CA THR A 24 7.92 -18.92 -9.52
C THR A 24 8.15 -19.08 -11.03
N GLU A 25 7.06 -19.14 -11.80
CA GLU A 25 7.11 -19.20 -13.26
C GLU A 25 7.64 -17.90 -13.90
N LEU A 26 7.30 -16.72 -13.33
CA LEU A 26 7.90 -15.46 -13.77
C LEU A 26 9.41 -15.41 -13.50
N GLY A 27 9.88 -15.97 -12.39
CA GLY A 27 11.30 -16.11 -12.07
C GLY A 27 12.06 -16.84 -13.17
N GLY A 28 11.49 -17.94 -13.69
CA GLY A 28 12.04 -18.68 -14.83
C GLY A 28 12.08 -17.88 -16.16
N LYS A 29 11.31 -16.78 -16.26
CA LYS A 29 11.22 -15.91 -17.44
C LYS A 29 12.06 -14.64 -17.33
N GLN A 30 12.89 -14.48 -16.30
CA GLN A 30 13.71 -13.28 -16.08
C GLN A 30 14.61 -12.91 -17.27
N MET A 31 15.04 -13.88 -18.09
CA MET A 31 15.83 -13.61 -19.30
C MET A 31 15.13 -12.62 -20.26
N TRP A 32 13.80 -12.60 -20.30
CA TRP A 32 13.05 -11.63 -21.12
C TRP A 32 13.20 -10.19 -20.63
N LEU A 33 13.31 -9.99 -19.31
CA LEU A 33 13.55 -8.66 -18.71
C LEU A 33 14.99 -8.19 -18.91
N LEU A 34 15.96 -9.12 -18.89
CA LEU A 34 17.35 -8.82 -19.26
C LEU A 34 17.47 -8.40 -20.73
N ASN A 35 16.81 -9.14 -21.64
CA ASN A 35 16.77 -8.80 -23.06
C ASN A 35 16.07 -7.45 -23.29
N LEU A 36 15.00 -7.16 -22.56
CA LEU A 36 14.33 -5.86 -22.58
C LEU A 36 15.30 -4.73 -22.20
N LYS A 37 16.05 -4.89 -21.10
CA LYS A 37 17.04 -3.91 -20.64
C LYS A 37 18.16 -3.71 -21.68
N SER A 38 18.66 -4.79 -22.27
CA SER A 38 19.67 -4.73 -23.34
C SER A 38 19.17 -3.96 -24.56
N ASN A 39 17.93 -4.23 -25.00
CA ASN A 39 17.30 -3.52 -26.12
C ASN A 39 17.14 -2.02 -25.83
N ILE A 40 16.74 -1.64 -24.61
CA ILE A 40 16.60 -0.23 -24.21
C ILE A 40 17.98 0.45 -24.14
N ALA A 41 19.00 -0.24 -23.61
CA ALA A 41 20.36 0.30 -23.50
C ALA A 41 21.01 0.52 -24.88
N ALA A 42 20.85 -0.43 -25.82
CA ALA A 42 21.33 -0.30 -27.20
C ALA A 42 20.70 0.91 -27.91
N ASP A 43 19.41 1.15 -27.66
CA ASP A 43 18.67 2.31 -28.17
C ASP A 43 19.22 3.66 -27.65
N LEU A 44 19.56 3.71 -26.36
CA LEU A 44 20.17 4.90 -25.76
C LEU A 44 21.58 5.17 -26.32
N HIS A 45 22.39 4.13 -26.50
CA HIS A 45 23.75 4.24 -27.03
C HIS A 45 23.77 4.70 -28.49
N ASN A 46 22.94 4.10 -29.35
CA ASN A 46 22.80 4.51 -30.76
C ASN A 46 22.38 5.99 -30.89
N ARG A 47 21.60 6.52 -29.95
CA ARG A 47 21.19 7.93 -29.93
C ARG A 47 22.27 8.88 -29.42
N GLN A 48 23.13 8.47 -28.49
CA GLN A 48 24.29 9.27 -28.07
C GLN A 48 25.32 9.39 -29.20
N SER A 49 25.56 8.30 -29.94
CA SER A 49 26.44 8.29 -31.12
C SER A 49 25.93 9.22 -32.24
N GLN A 50 24.60 9.29 -32.45
CA GLN A 50 23.99 10.21 -33.43
C GLN A 50 23.97 11.69 -32.99
N LYS A 51 24.10 12.00 -31.68
CA LYS A 51 24.17 13.38 -31.18
C LYS A 51 25.52 14.06 -31.42
N ALA A 52 26.57 13.29 -31.72
CA ALA A 52 27.89 13.84 -32.07
C ALA A 52 27.92 14.54 -33.45
N THR A 53 26.87 14.41 -34.27
CA THR A 53 26.85 14.97 -35.64
C THR A 53 25.70 15.95 -35.92
N LYS A 54 24.78 16.19 -34.97
CA LYS A 54 23.73 17.21 -35.11
C LYS A 54 23.45 17.92 -33.78
N ILE A 55 24.29 18.90 -33.47
CA ILE A 55 23.83 20.09 -32.74
C ILE A 55 22.86 20.77 -33.70
N ILE A 56 21.55 20.78 -33.40
CA ILE A 56 20.50 21.72 -33.88
C ILE A 56 19.12 21.11 -33.50
N PHE A 57 18.41 21.80 -32.60
CA PHE A 57 17.01 21.62 -32.19
C PHE A 57 16.60 20.29 -31.52
N ILE A 58 16.86 20.18 -30.21
CA ILE A 58 16.14 19.22 -29.35
C ILE A 58 14.80 19.86 -28.96
N SER A 59 13.70 19.45 -29.61
CA SER A 59 12.34 19.82 -29.17
C SER A 59 11.98 19.16 -27.83
N MET A 60 11.16 19.82 -27.00
CA MET A 60 10.64 19.31 -25.71
C MET A 60 10.15 17.84 -25.77
N SER A 61 9.49 17.47 -26.88
CA SER A 61 8.96 16.10 -27.09
C SER A 61 10.02 14.99 -27.10
N SER A 62 11.28 15.31 -27.39
CA SER A 62 12.38 14.34 -27.40
C SER A 62 12.99 14.14 -26.02
N PHE A 63 12.88 15.14 -25.14
CA PHE A 63 13.32 15.06 -23.74
C PHE A 63 12.32 14.24 -22.90
N GLU A 64 11.02 14.44 -23.10
CA GLU A 64 9.95 13.65 -22.48
C GLU A 64 10.07 12.14 -22.80
N ARG A 65 10.48 11.79 -24.03
CA ARG A 65 10.68 10.39 -24.45
C ARG A 65 11.92 9.74 -23.84
N ILE A 66 13.02 10.49 -23.63
CA ILE A 66 14.24 10.03 -22.95
C ILE A 66 13.96 9.80 -21.45
N PHE A 67 13.22 10.72 -20.82
CA PHE A 67 12.77 10.56 -19.44
C PHE A 67 11.82 9.35 -19.30
N SER A 68 10.96 9.11 -20.29
CA SER A 68 10.16 7.89 -20.32
C SER A 68 11.05 6.64 -20.38
N LEU A 69 12.07 6.58 -21.25
CA LEU A 69 12.91 5.38 -21.41
C LEU A 69 13.72 5.02 -20.15
N SER A 70 14.26 6.03 -19.43
CA SER A 70 14.92 5.79 -18.14
C SER A 70 13.94 5.28 -17.08
N ARG A 71 12.70 5.80 -17.06
CA ARG A 71 11.62 5.29 -16.20
C ARG A 71 11.28 3.83 -16.51
N HIS A 72 11.38 3.41 -17.77
CA HIS A 72 11.16 2.02 -18.17
C HIS A 72 12.27 1.09 -17.65
N ILE A 73 13.53 1.53 -17.62
CA ILE A 73 14.62 0.73 -17.03
C ILE A 73 14.38 0.55 -15.52
N ASN A 74 14.06 1.62 -14.79
CA ASN A 74 13.78 1.53 -13.35
C ASN A 74 12.58 0.62 -13.07
N THR A 75 11.52 0.72 -13.88
CA THR A 75 10.35 -0.17 -13.79
C THR A 75 10.73 -1.63 -14.01
N VAL A 76 11.62 -1.92 -14.96
CA VAL A 76 12.10 -3.28 -15.24
C VAL A 76 12.96 -3.80 -14.10
N ASP A 77 13.88 -3.00 -13.57
CA ASP A 77 14.72 -3.38 -12.44
C ASP A 77 13.87 -3.64 -11.19
N LEU A 78 12.89 -2.78 -10.90
CA LEU A 78 11.94 -2.97 -9.81
C LEU A 78 11.06 -4.22 -10.02
N GLN A 79 10.60 -4.48 -11.26
CA GLN A 79 9.85 -5.70 -11.55
C GLN A 79 10.71 -6.96 -11.36
N MET A 80 11.99 -6.93 -11.76
CA MET A 80 12.92 -8.04 -11.54
C MET A 80 13.10 -8.32 -10.05
N GLU A 81 13.24 -7.26 -9.25
CA GLU A 81 13.35 -7.34 -7.79
C GLU A 81 12.08 -7.92 -7.15
N VAL A 82 10.91 -7.37 -7.47
CA VAL A 82 9.60 -7.90 -7.04
C VAL A 82 9.48 -9.38 -7.39
N THR A 83 9.86 -9.75 -8.61
CA THR A 83 9.74 -11.13 -9.09
C THR A 83 10.66 -12.06 -8.30
N LYS A 84 11.90 -11.62 -8.03
CA LYS A 84 12.87 -12.39 -7.26
C LYS A 84 12.42 -12.57 -5.81
N PHE A 85 11.92 -11.51 -5.19
CA PHE A 85 11.41 -11.54 -3.81
C PHE A 85 10.23 -12.51 -3.71
N LEU A 86 9.20 -12.34 -4.54
CA LEU A 86 8.00 -13.17 -4.49
C LEU A 86 8.27 -14.62 -4.89
N HIS A 87 9.21 -14.88 -5.81
CA HIS A 87 9.68 -16.23 -6.11
C HIS A 87 10.27 -16.93 -4.88
N GLN A 88 11.05 -16.21 -4.06
CA GLN A 88 11.64 -16.75 -2.83
C GLN A 88 10.57 -17.01 -1.76
N CYS A 89 9.58 -16.12 -1.64
CA CYS A 89 8.44 -16.29 -0.74
C CYS A 89 7.59 -17.52 -1.12
N GLU A 90 7.24 -17.67 -2.40
CA GLU A 90 6.47 -18.81 -2.89
C GLU A 90 7.23 -20.13 -2.68
N SER A 91 8.54 -20.16 -2.97
CA SER A 91 9.37 -21.35 -2.82
C SER A 91 9.53 -21.79 -1.35
N SER A 92 9.34 -20.86 -0.41
CA SER A 92 9.39 -21.12 1.03
C SER A 92 8.05 -21.62 1.61
N GLY A 93 7.02 -21.80 0.78
CA GLY A 93 5.73 -22.38 1.17
C GLY A 93 4.66 -21.39 1.66
N THR A 94 4.87 -20.08 1.48
CA THR A 94 3.98 -19.04 2.05
C THR A 94 2.75 -18.71 1.20
N SER A 95 2.64 -19.25 -0.03
CA SER A 95 1.70 -18.72 -1.03
C SER A 95 0.35 -19.44 -1.09
N GLN A 96 -0.73 -18.67 -0.99
CA GLN A 96 -2.06 -19.09 -1.43
C GLN A 96 -2.27 -18.67 -2.90
N MET A 97 -2.54 -19.65 -3.76
CA MET A 97 -2.86 -19.42 -5.17
C MET A 97 -4.14 -18.56 -5.26
N THR A 98 -4.09 -17.51 -6.07
CA THR A 98 -5.30 -16.73 -6.42
C THR A 98 -5.55 -16.88 -7.92
N ASP A 99 -6.78 -17.25 -8.29
CA ASP A 99 -7.23 -17.58 -9.66
C ASP A 99 -7.27 -16.38 -10.63
N SER A 100 -6.71 -15.23 -10.24
CA SER A 100 -6.64 -14.02 -11.07
C SER A 100 -5.29 -13.88 -11.75
N SER A 101 -5.24 -13.19 -12.89
CA SER A 101 -3.99 -12.91 -13.62
C SER A 101 -2.93 -12.34 -12.68
N LEU A 102 -1.74 -12.94 -12.68
CA LEU A 102 -0.65 -12.58 -11.78
C LEU A 102 -0.31 -11.07 -11.92
N PRO A 103 -0.37 -10.27 -10.83
CA PRO A 103 -0.15 -8.83 -10.92
C PRO A 103 1.31 -8.52 -11.30
N THR A 104 1.54 -7.46 -12.09
CA THR A 104 2.88 -7.02 -12.50
C THR A 104 2.91 -5.50 -12.62
N LEU A 105 4.10 -4.90 -12.51
CA LEU A 105 4.31 -3.47 -12.62
C LEU A 105 4.14 -2.91 -14.04
N PHE A 106 3.99 -3.80 -15.04
CA PHE A 106 3.70 -3.40 -16.43
C PHE A 106 2.21 -3.13 -16.68
N GLY A 107 1.36 -3.32 -15.67
CA GLY A 107 -0.08 -3.07 -15.74
C GLY A 107 -0.51 -1.63 -15.48
N ASN A 108 -1.83 -1.49 -15.29
CA ASN A 108 -2.44 -0.25 -14.81
C ASN A 108 -2.11 -0.01 -13.32
N ASN A 109 -2.54 1.14 -12.79
CA ASN A 109 -2.25 1.50 -11.40
C ASN A 109 -2.85 0.51 -10.40
N ASN A 110 -4.06 -0.01 -10.65
CA ASN A 110 -4.66 -1.05 -9.80
C ASN A 110 -3.78 -2.31 -9.72
N MET A 111 -3.27 -2.78 -10.86
CA MET A 111 -2.38 -3.95 -10.89
C MET A 111 -1.06 -3.68 -10.15
N LYS A 112 -0.52 -2.45 -10.21
CA LYS A 112 0.68 -2.06 -9.44
C LYS A 112 0.41 -1.99 -7.94
N MET A 113 -0.77 -1.52 -7.54
CA MET A 113 -1.23 -1.57 -6.15
C MET A 113 -1.35 -3.02 -5.69
N ASP A 114 -1.90 -3.91 -6.51
CA ASP A 114 -1.98 -5.34 -6.20
C ASP A 114 -0.59 -5.97 -6.04
N VAL A 115 0.40 -5.56 -6.85
CA VAL A 115 1.81 -5.95 -6.64
C VAL A 115 2.30 -5.47 -5.26
N ALA A 116 2.11 -4.19 -4.93
CA ALA A 116 2.55 -3.63 -3.65
C ALA A 116 1.90 -4.35 -2.46
N CYS A 117 0.58 -4.61 -2.53
CA CYS A 117 -0.12 -5.40 -1.52
C CYS A 117 0.47 -6.81 -1.39
N LYS A 118 0.70 -7.49 -2.51
CA LYS A 118 1.22 -8.87 -2.51
C LYS A 118 2.63 -8.95 -1.93
N VAL A 119 3.51 -8.02 -2.28
CA VAL A 119 4.87 -7.99 -1.74
C VAL A 119 4.88 -7.83 -0.22
N ILE A 120 4.00 -6.99 0.34
CA ILE A 120 3.89 -6.83 1.79
C ILE A 120 3.35 -8.11 2.45
N LEU A 121 2.34 -8.75 1.86
CA LEU A 121 1.64 -9.89 2.45
C LEU A 121 2.40 -11.23 2.37
N GLU A 122 3.27 -11.39 1.39
CA GLU A 122 4.00 -12.65 1.12
C GLU A 122 5.38 -12.70 1.78
N GLY A 123 5.88 -11.57 2.31
CA GLY A 123 7.09 -11.54 3.13
C GLY A 123 6.95 -12.41 4.39
N LYS A 124 8.09 -12.79 5.00
CA LYS A 124 8.03 -13.51 6.28
C LYS A 124 7.49 -12.63 7.41
N ASN A 125 7.66 -11.33 7.27
CA ASN A 125 7.11 -10.25 8.06
C ASN A 125 6.83 -9.05 7.15
N ILE A 126 6.08 -8.06 7.65
CA ILE A 126 5.80 -6.83 6.89
C ILE A 126 7.07 -6.11 6.42
N GLU A 127 8.09 -6.01 7.28
CA GLU A 127 9.29 -5.22 7.02
C GLU A 127 10.07 -5.69 5.77
N GLU A 128 10.15 -7.01 5.54
CA GLU A 128 10.83 -7.61 4.38
C GLU A 128 10.23 -7.13 3.04
N GLY A 129 8.90 -7.02 2.97
CA GLY A 129 8.18 -6.58 1.77
C GLY A 129 7.98 -5.06 1.70
N PHE A 130 8.02 -4.37 2.84
CA PHE A 130 7.65 -2.96 2.93
C PHE A 130 8.54 -2.06 2.07
N GLY A 131 9.85 -2.24 2.10
CA GLY A 131 10.78 -1.40 1.32
C GLY A 131 10.57 -1.47 -0.20
N ILE A 132 10.25 -2.66 -0.71
CA ILE A 132 9.94 -2.87 -2.13
C ILE A 132 8.59 -2.23 -2.47
N ALA A 133 7.57 -2.45 -1.65
CA ALA A 133 6.25 -1.87 -1.85
C ALA A 133 6.27 -0.33 -1.77
N PHE A 134 7.01 0.23 -0.82
CA PHE A 134 7.21 1.67 -0.69
C PHE A 134 7.81 2.28 -1.96
N ARG A 135 8.84 1.64 -2.54
CA ARG A 135 9.40 2.06 -3.83
C ARG A 135 8.41 1.96 -4.98
N VAL A 136 7.56 0.93 -5.01
CA VAL A 136 6.46 0.83 -6.00
C VAL A 136 5.49 2.02 -5.85
N LEU A 137 5.09 2.36 -4.62
CA LEU A 137 4.20 3.50 -4.37
C LEU A 137 4.84 4.81 -4.85
N GLN A 138 6.12 5.02 -4.54
CA GLN A 138 6.88 6.21 -4.92
C GLN A 138 7.10 6.34 -6.43
N ASP A 139 7.65 5.31 -7.06
CA ASP A 139 8.02 5.35 -8.48
C ASP A 139 6.81 5.55 -9.40
N PHE A 140 5.63 5.09 -8.97
CA PHE A 140 4.38 5.18 -9.72
C PHE A 140 3.38 6.22 -9.18
N GLN A 141 3.72 6.96 -8.11
CA GLN A 141 2.86 7.97 -7.46
C GLN A 141 1.48 7.40 -7.11
N LEU A 142 1.46 6.23 -6.50
CA LEU A 142 0.23 5.55 -6.10
C LEU A 142 -0.27 6.06 -4.75
N GLU A 143 -1.56 5.93 -4.52
CA GLU A 143 -2.18 6.29 -3.25
C GLU A 143 -1.78 5.23 -2.19
N ALA A 144 -0.92 5.64 -1.25
CA ALA A 144 -0.30 4.75 -0.27
C ALA A 144 -1.32 4.22 0.76
N THR A 145 -2.21 5.10 1.24
CA THR A 145 -3.21 4.80 2.27
C THR A 145 -4.19 3.72 1.82
N GLU A 146 -4.54 3.66 0.54
CA GLU A 146 -5.42 2.69 -0.10
C GLU A 146 -4.71 1.33 -0.20
N VAL A 147 -3.43 1.30 -0.59
CA VAL A 147 -2.64 0.07 -0.61
C VAL A 147 -2.48 -0.49 0.80
N TYR A 148 -2.05 0.33 1.76
CA TYR A 148 -1.88 -0.12 3.15
C TYR A 148 -3.21 -0.50 3.80
N SER A 149 -4.31 0.20 3.49
CA SER A 149 -5.66 -0.18 3.92
C SER A 149 -6.07 -1.55 3.37
N LYS A 150 -5.77 -1.86 2.10
CA LYS A 150 -6.06 -3.17 1.51
C LYS A 150 -5.25 -4.28 2.19
N VAL A 151 -3.96 -4.02 2.45
CA VAL A 151 -3.09 -4.94 3.19
C VAL A 151 -3.65 -5.18 4.60
N ALA A 152 -3.96 -4.12 5.33
CA ALA A 152 -4.45 -4.21 6.71
C ALA A 152 -5.77 -4.98 6.79
N LYS A 153 -6.73 -4.73 5.87
CA LYS A 153 -7.95 -5.54 5.73
C LYS A 153 -7.69 -7.02 5.50
N GLN A 154 -6.70 -7.35 4.66
CA GLN A 154 -6.34 -8.74 4.41
C GLN A 154 -5.70 -9.39 5.65
N LEU A 155 -4.88 -8.65 6.40
CA LEU A 155 -4.31 -9.11 7.67
C LEU A 155 -5.38 -9.32 8.76
N VAL A 156 -6.42 -8.47 8.80
CA VAL A 156 -7.59 -8.69 9.68
C VAL A 156 -8.27 -10.01 9.36
N LYS A 157 -8.50 -10.31 8.07
CA LYS A 157 -9.09 -11.59 7.64
C LYS A 157 -8.22 -12.79 7.99
N GLN A 158 -6.91 -12.62 8.02
CA GLN A 158 -5.94 -13.63 8.46
C GLN A 158 -5.72 -13.65 9.98
N GLN A 159 -6.39 -12.78 10.75
CA GLN A 159 -6.22 -12.60 12.20
C GLN A 159 -4.77 -12.28 12.62
N LYS A 160 -3.99 -11.61 11.77
CA LYS A 160 -2.59 -11.24 12.02
C LYS A 160 -2.46 -9.81 12.54
N TYR A 161 -2.94 -9.54 13.76
CA TYR A 161 -2.98 -8.18 14.32
C TYR A 161 -1.59 -7.61 14.65
N SER A 162 -0.63 -8.45 15.01
CA SER A 162 0.76 -8.04 15.23
C SER A 162 1.41 -7.47 13.96
N GLU A 163 1.12 -8.07 12.80
CA GLU A 163 1.59 -7.60 11.50
C GLU A 163 0.94 -6.25 11.13
N ILE A 164 -0.31 -6.01 11.51
CA ILE A 164 -0.96 -4.69 11.30
C ILE A 164 -0.21 -3.61 12.07
N ARG A 165 0.17 -3.87 13.32
CA ARG A 165 0.97 -2.91 14.11
C ARG A 165 2.36 -2.68 13.51
N GLN A 166 3.00 -3.73 12.99
CA GLN A 166 4.26 -3.58 12.25
C GLN A 166 4.09 -2.73 10.99
N LEU A 167 3.01 -2.94 10.23
CA LEU A 167 2.67 -2.11 9.08
C LEU A 167 2.53 -0.64 9.47
N LEU A 168 1.76 -0.34 10.52
CA LEU A 168 1.58 1.03 11.02
C LEU A 168 2.92 1.66 11.42
N LYS A 169 3.79 0.89 12.10
CA LYS A 169 5.14 1.34 12.44
C LYS A 169 5.97 1.67 11.19
N CYS A 170 5.99 0.79 10.19
CA CYS A 170 6.72 1.05 8.94
C CYS A 170 6.17 2.28 8.20
N VAL A 171 4.85 2.46 8.18
CA VAL A 171 4.19 3.64 7.60
C VAL A 171 4.67 4.91 8.32
N ASN A 172 4.64 4.92 9.64
CA ASN A 172 5.07 6.07 10.44
C ASN A 172 6.57 6.39 10.30
N GLU A 173 7.41 5.36 10.19
CA GLU A 173 8.87 5.50 10.02
C GLU A 173 9.29 5.89 8.58
N SER A 174 8.42 5.68 7.59
CA SER A 174 8.71 5.99 6.19
C SER A 174 8.91 7.49 5.90
N GLY A 175 8.50 8.37 6.82
CA GLY A 175 8.69 9.82 6.73
C GLY A 175 7.82 10.52 5.68
N GLU A 176 7.04 9.75 4.93
CA GLU A 176 6.17 10.24 3.85
C GLU A 176 4.68 9.99 4.12
N ALA A 177 4.38 9.24 5.18
CA ALA A 177 3.03 9.11 5.69
C ALA A 177 2.53 10.47 6.17
N ALA A 178 1.36 10.88 5.69
CA ALA A 178 0.65 11.99 6.28
C ALA A 178 0.27 11.64 7.73
N LYS A 179 0.17 12.67 8.57
CA LYS A 179 -0.17 12.54 10.01
C LYS A 179 -1.42 11.69 10.28
N ASN A 180 -2.31 11.55 9.30
CA ASN A 180 -3.58 10.85 9.44
C ASN A 180 -3.61 9.49 8.72
N ASP A 181 -2.54 9.09 8.02
CA ASP A 181 -2.57 7.85 7.22
C ASP A 181 -2.66 6.61 8.09
N GLY A 182 -1.92 6.58 9.22
CA GLY A 182 -2.05 5.51 10.23
C GLY A 182 -3.48 5.40 10.75
N ASP A 183 -4.08 6.52 11.14
CA ASP A 183 -5.48 6.58 11.62
C ASP A 183 -6.46 6.09 10.55
N ASN A 184 -6.28 6.51 9.29
CA ASN A 184 -7.13 6.10 8.17
C ASN A 184 -7.02 4.58 7.91
N ILE A 185 -5.82 4.01 8.00
CA ILE A 185 -5.60 2.56 7.87
C ILE A 185 -6.33 1.83 9.01
N ILE A 186 -6.20 2.30 10.25
CA ILE A 186 -6.89 1.72 11.41
C ILE A 186 -8.41 1.79 11.21
N LEU A 187 -8.97 2.95 10.89
CA LEU A 187 -10.41 3.12 10.61
C LEU A 187 -10.89 2.16 9.51
N SER A 188 -10.07 1.92 8.48
CA SER A 188 -10.36 0.97 7.41
C SER A 188 -10.52 -0.46 7.92
N CYS A 189 -9.68 -0.89 8.88
CA CYS A 189 -9.77 -2.19 9.57
C CYS A 189 -11.03 -2.29 10.43
N LEU A 190 -11.39 -1.20 11.12
CA LEU A 190 -12.53 -1.17 12.04
C LEU A 190 -13.88 -1.33 11.34
N ASN A 191 -13.97 -1.16 10.02
CA ASN A 191 -15.19 -1.52 9.29
C ASN A 191 -15.55 -3.01 9.43
N GLU A 192 -14.57 -3.88 9.68
CA GLU A 192 -14.75 -5.32 9.92
C GLU A 192 -14.55 -5.68 11.41
N PHE A 193 -14.74 -4.73 12.34
CA PHE A 193 -14.41 -4.87 13.77
C PHE A 193 -15.02 -6.10 14.48
N LYS A 194 -16.14 -6.63 13.98
CA LYS A 194 -16.78 -7.83 14.54
C LYS A 194 -15.88 -9.08 14.51
N ASN A 195 -14.89 -9.10 13.61
CA ASN A 195 -13.94 -10.20 13.48
C ASN A 195 -12.70 -10.02 14.38
N ILE A 196 -12.55 -8.86 15.03
CA ILE A 196 -11.36 -8.48 15.80
C ILE A 196 -11.62 -8.76 17.30
N PRO A 197 -10.75 -9.50 17.99
CA PRO A 197 -10.82 -9.67 19.45
C PRO A 197 -10.84 -8.33 20.18
N ALA A 198 -11.56 -8.24 21.30
CA ALA A 198 -11.75 -6.98 22.01
C ALA A 198 -10.44 -6.31 22.47
N GLU A 199 -9.41 -7.10 22.83
CA GLU A 199 -8.09 -6.61 23.25
C GLU A 199 -7.29 -6.05 22.07
N ASP A 200 -7.17 -6.80 20.97
CA ASP A 200 -6.50 -6.32 19.75
C ASP A 200 -7.20 -5.10 19.17
N LEU A 201 -8.53 -5.05 19.26
CA LEU A 201 -9.32 -3.89 18.85
C LEU A 201 -8.97 -2.65 19.67
N ASP A 202 -8.83 -2.76 20.99
CA ASP A 202 -8.40 -1.63 21.83
C ASP A 202 -6.97 -1.22 21.52
N ASN A 203 -6.06 -2.18 21.34
CA ASN A 203 -4.67 -1.88 21.01
C ASN A 203 -4.57 -1.11 19.68
N LEU A 204 -5.29 -1.56 18.65
CA LEU A 204 -5.31 -0.87 17.35
C LEU A 204 -5.89 0.55 17.45
N ILE A 205 -6.95 0.78 18.24
CA ILE A 205 -7.50 2.13 18.44
C ILE A 205 -6.54 3.00 19.25
N GLN A 206 -5.83 2.43 20.23
CA GLN A 206 -4.85 3.17 21.01
C GLN A 206 -3.65 3.64 20.19
N ASP A 207 -3.25 2.85 19.19
CA ASP A 207 -2.14 3.15 18.25
C ASP A 207 -2.45 4.32 17.30
N MET A 208 -3.68 4.85 17.28
CA MET A 208 -4.02 6.05 16.53
C MET A 208 -3.31 7.29 17.10
N ASP A 209 -3.10 8.32 16.28
CA ASP A 209 -2.48 9.58 16.70
C ASP A 209 -3.52 10.64 17.11
N SER A 210 -4.60 10.77 16.34
CA SER A 210 -5.63 11.77 16.61
C SER A 210 -6.63 11.28 17.66
N ASP A 211 -6.79 12.05 18.73
CA ASP A 211 -7.83 11.80 19.72
C ASP A 211 -9.25 11.86 19.11
N GLU A 212 -9.47 12.67 18.09
CA GLU A 212 -10.76 12.76 17.40
C GLU A 212 -11.07 11.44 16.67
N ASN A 213 -10.08 10.91 15.95
CA ASN A 213 -10.22 9.64 15.26
C ASN A 213 -10.34 8.48 16.26
N LYS A 214 -9.66 8.53 17.42
CA LYS A 214 -9.86 7.58 18.53
C LYS A 214 -11.28 7.57 19.05
N ILE A 215 -11.84 8.75 19.31
CA ILE A 215 -13.23 8.88 19.79
C ILE A 215 -14.19 8.29 18.76
N GLN A 216 -14.03 8.64 17.48
CA GLN A 216 -14.83 8.08 16.39
C GLN A 216 -14.72 6.55 16.32
N ALA A 217 -13.49 6.02 16.39
CA ALA A 217 -13.23 4.58 16.38
C ALA A 217 -13.91 3.85 17.55
N TYR A 218 -13.80 4.37 18.78
CA TYR A 218 -14.47 3.80 19.95
C TYR A 218 -15.99 3.85 19.82
N MET A 219 -16.54 4.93 19.28
CA MET A 219 -17.99 5.05 19.02
C MET A 219 -18.45 4.03 17.97
N MET A 220 -17.72 3.86 16.86
CA MET A 220 -18.02 2.87 15.82
C MET A 220 -18.00 1.44 16.36
N CYS A 221 -17.09 1.15 17.28
CA CYS A 221 -16.96 -0.17 17.92
C CYS A 221 -17.89 -0.38 19.12
N ASN A 222 -18.82 0.56 19.40
CA ASN A 222 -19.72 0.56 20.55
C ASN A 222 -19.01 0.49 21.92
N LYS A 223 -17.77 0.96 22.02
CA LYS A 223 -16.99 1.07 23.27
C LYS A 223 -17.18 2.46 23.89
N LEU A 224 -18.42 2.78 24.25
CA LEU A 224 -18.84 4.14 24.62
C LEU A 224 -18.15 4.68 25.89
N ARG A 225 -17.81 3.81 26.84
CA ARG A 225 -17.04 4.20 28.04
C ARG A 225 -15.65 4.71 27.67
N SER A 226 -14.95 4.05 26.76
CA SER A 226 -13.64 4.47 26.27
C SER A 226 -13.75 5.77 25.46
N ALA A 227 -14.78 5.89 24.61
CA ALA A 227 -15.07 7.12 23.88
C ALA A 227 -15.28 8.32 24.83
N TYR A 228 -16.06 8.14 25.90
CA TYR A 228 -16.26 9.15 26.94
C TYR A 228 -14.94 9.57 27.61
N LEU A 229 -14.11 8.62 28.03
CA LEU A 229 -12.84 8.90 28.71
C LEU A 229 -11.86 9.70 27.84
N VAL A 230 -11.84 9.48 26.53
CA VAL A 230 -11.03 10.30 25.61
C VAL A 230 -11.68 11.68 25.41
N SER A 231 -13.00 11.74 25.30
CA SER A 231 -13.76 12.98 25.06
C SER A 231 -13.60 14.01 26.18
N VAL A 232 -13.69 13.59 27.46
CA VAL A 232 -13.58 14.50 28.61
C VAL A 232 -12.19 15.10 28.81
N ARG A 233 -11.16 14.50 28.20
CA ARG A 233 -9.78 14.99 28.26
C ARG A 233 -9.49 16.09 27.22
N GLN A 234 -10.42 16.33 26.29
CA GLN A 234 -10.31 17.40 25.31
C GLN A 234 -10.53 18.79 25.92
N GLU A 235 -10.21 19.82 25.16
CA GLU A 235 -10.50 21.21 25.53
C GLU A 235 -11.99 21.39 25.84
N LYS A 236 -12.33 22.12 26.91
CA LYS A 236 -13.70 22.23 27.45
C LYS A 236 -14.78 22.47 26.37
N ALA A 237 -14.54 23.39 25.44
CA ALA A 237 -15.51 23.72 24.39
C ALA A 237 -15.81 22.53 23.46
N ARG A 238 -14.79 21.75 23.09
CA ARG A 238 -14.93 20.55 22.25
C ARG A 238 -15.42 19.35 23.04
N ALA A 239 -14.94 19.19 24.27
CA ALA A 239 -15.33 18.11 25.17
C ALA A 239 -16.85 18.10 25.40
N VAL A 240 -17.50 19.27 25.55
CA VAL A 240 -18.97 19.37 25.65
C VAL A 240 -19.66 18.76 24.44
N GLN A 241 -19.23 19.10 23.22
CA GLN A 241 -19.84 18.57 21.99
C GLN A 241 -19.63 17.06 21.84
N LEU A 242 -18.42 16.59 22.14
CA LEU A 242 -18.06 15.17 22.03
C LEU A 242 -18.81 14.32 23.07
N VAL A 243 -18.89 14.77 24.32
CA VAL A 243 -19.64 14.07 25.37
C VAL A 243 -21.15 14.06 25.09
N GLN A 244 -21.70 15.14 24.52
CA GLN A 244 -23.09 15.15 24.04
C GLN A 244 -23.32 14.09 22.95
N HIS A 245 -22.40 13.96 22.00
CA HIS A 245 -22.49 12.95 20.95
C HIS A 245 -22.39 11.52 21.52
N VAL A 246 -21.43 11.26 22.41
CA VAL A 246 -21.31 9.96 23.09
C VAL A 246 -22.57 9.63 23.88
N ARG A 247 -23.18 10.61 24.55
CA ARG A 247 -24.45 10.43 25.26
C ARG A 247 -25.61 10.05 24.32
N GLN A 248 -25.75 10.72 23.18
CA GLN A 248 -26.80 10.41 22.21
C GLN A 248 -26.65 8.98 21.66
N LEU A 249 -25.41 8.56 21.40
CA LEU A 249 -25.12 7.19 21.01
C LEU A 249 -25.46 6.19 22.13
N ALA A 250 -25.11 6.50 23.38
CA ALA A 250 -25.47 5.68 24.55
C ALA A 250 -26.99 5.54 24.75
N GLU A 251 -27.74 6.62 24.49
CA GLU A 251 -29.21 6.59 24.48
C GLU A 251 -29.74 5.64 23.40
N SER A 252 -29.17 5.68 22.19
CA SER A 252 -29.60 4.81 21.08
C SER A 252 -29.20 3.34 21.26
N SER A 253 -28.09 3.06 21.94
CA SER A 253 -27.60 1.70 22.19
C SER A 253 -28.11 1.07 23.48
N GLY A 254 -28.79 1.85 24.34
CA GLY A 254 -29.33 1.40 25.62
C GLY A 254 -28.29 1.30 26.74
N ASP A 255 -27.14 1.98 26.63
CA ASP A 255 -26.12 2.02 27.68
C ASP A 255 -26.46 3.10 28.73
N ASP A 256 -27.35 2.74 29.66
CA ASP A 256 -27.82 3.64 30.73
C ASP A 256 -26.69 4.16 31.63
N VAL A 257 -25.63 3.36 31.82
CA VAL A 257 -24.51 3.74 32.68
C VAL A 257 -23.70 4.86 32.03
N VAL A 258 -23.31 4.71 30.76
CA VAL A 258 -22.56 5.75 30.05
C VAL A 258 -23.42 7.00 29.84
N ARG A 259 -24.73 6.83 29.55
CA ARG A 259 -25.68 7.94 29.47
C ARG A 259 -25.72 8.76 30.75
N ALA A 260 -25.84 8.10 31.91
CA ALA A 260 -25.88 8.78 33.20
C ALA A 260 -24.58 9.53 33.51
N ILE A 261 -23.43 8.91 33.24
CA ILE A 261 -22.11 9.53 33.47
C ILE A 261 -21.91 10.76 32.57
N CYS A 262 -22.31 10.68 31.29
CA CYS A 262 -22.23 11.83 30.39
C CYS A 262 -23.16 12.97 30.83
N ALA A 263 -24.37 12.65 31.29
CA ALA A 263 -25.33 13.64 31.77
C ALA A 263 -24.90 14.31 33.08
N GLN A 264 -24.13 13.62 33.92
CA GLN A 264 -23.57 14.19 35.14
C GLN A 264 -22.39 15.13 34.87
N TRP A 265 -21.64 14.89 33.79
CA TRP A 265 -20.46 15.69 33.45
C TRP A 265 -20.81 16.99 32.70
N LEU A 266 -21.86 16.97 31.88
CA LEU A 266 -22.38 18.11 31.11
C LEU A 266 -23.08 19.16 31.99
#